data_AF-A0A328A9C3-F1
#
_entry.id   AF-A0A328A9C3-F1
#
_cell.length_a   1.000
_cell.length_b   1.000
_cell.length_c   1.000
_cell.angle_alpha   90.00
_cell.angle_beta   90.00
_cell.angle_gamma   90.00
#
_symmetry.space_group_name_H-M   'P 1'
#
loop_
_entity.id
_entity.type
_entity.pdbx_description
1 polymer ?
#
loop_
_entity_poly.entity_id
_entity_poly.type
_entity_poly.pdbx_seq_one_letter_code
_entity_poly.pdbx_strand_id
1 'polypeptide(L)'
;MTKISALSSASTLDGTESVPVVQGGTTKKTTVTGLRTLKQGANGPVGTFVLNGATPVTVSNTSVAISDAIIISLNTVGGTVGAVPAIKTITAATGFTVAGTAGDTSTYNYAIIKNSP
;
A
#
# COMPACT_ATOMS: atom_id res chain seq x y z
N MET A 1 -31.27 14.20 -20.29
CA MET A 1 -30.48 12.95 -20.32
C MET A 1 -29.24 13.17 -19.45
N THR A 2 -29.23 12.66 -18.22
CA THR A 2 -28.10 12.86 -17.30
C THR A 2 -26.91 12.07 -17.79
N LYS A 3 -25.83 12.77 -18.12
CA LYS A 3 -24.60 12.16 -18.64
C LYS A 3 -23.89 11.46 -17.47
N ILE A 4 -23.87 10.14 -17.50
CA ILE A 4 -23.09 9.33 -16.56
C ILE A 4 -21.65 9.38 -17.05
N SER A 5 -20.78 10.09 -16.34
CA SER A 5 -19.34 10.06 -16.60
C SER A 5 -18.83 8.66 -16.31
N ALA A 6 -18.40 7.93 -17.34
CA ALA A 6 -17.73 6.65 -17.18
C ALA A 6 -16.45 6.85 -16.34
N LEU A 7 -16.19 5.94 -15.38
CA LEU A 7 -14.90 5.84 -14.72
C LEU A 7 -13.82 5.69 -15.81
N SER A 8 -12.81 6.56 -15.80
CA SER A 8 -11.68 6.44 -16.71
C SER A 8 -10.89 5.15 -16.43
N SER A 9 -10.24 4.62 -17.44
CA SER A 9 -9.55 3.31 -17.48
C SER A 9 -8.37 3.16 -16.49
N ALA A 10 -8.08 4.17 -15.67
CA ALA A 10 -7.09 4.11 -14.60
C ALA A 10 -7.68 4.72 -13.31
N SER A 11 -8.46 3.95 -12.57
CA SER A 11 -8.95 4.36 -11.25
C SER A 11 -7.86 4.10 -10.19
N THR A 12 -7.42 5.14 -9.47
CA THR A 12 -6.58 4.97 -8.29
C THR A 12 -7.42 4.54 -7.10
N LEU A 13 -7.06 3.42 -6.47
CA LEU A 13 -7.71 3.00 -5.21
C LEU A 13 -7.00 3.69 -4.04
N ASP A 14 -7.73 4.53 -3.32
CA ASP A 14 -7.22 5.31 -2.20
C ASP A 14 -7.81 4.91 -0.83
N GLY A 15 -8.77 3.96 -0.81
CA GLY A 15 -9.46 3.53 0.41
C GLY A 15 -10.50 4.53 0.95
N THR A 16 -10.60 5.74 0.38
CA THR A 16 -11.69 6.71 0.60
C THR A 16 -12.86 6.46 -0.35
N GLU A 17 -12.61 5.75 -1.45
CA GLU A 17 -13.58 5.42 -2.48
C GLU A 17 -14.45 4.21 -2.06
N SER A 18 -15.47 4.48 -1.24
CA SER A 18 -16.78 4.09 -1.76
C SER A 18 -16.96 4.97 -2.98
N VAL A 19 -16.94 4.43 -4.20
CA VAL A 19 -17.35 5.19 -5.38
C VAL A 19 -18.87 5.05 -5.48
N PRO A 20 -19.73 5.88 -4.84
CA PRO A 20 -21.12 5.92 -5.25
C PRO A 20 -21.12 6.63 -6.60
N VAL A 21 -21.12 5.87 -7.70
CA VAL A 21 -21.76 6.41 -8.91
C VAL A 21 -23.23 6.53 -8.53
N VAL A 22 -23.65 7.71 -8.07
CA VAL A 22 -25.05 8.01 -7.79
C VAL A 22 -25.78 8.04 -9.13
N GLN A 23 -26.29 6.89 -9.55
CA GLN A 23 -27.48 6.82 -10.39
C GLN A 23 -28.63 6.44 -9.48
N GLY A 24 -29.46 7.42 -9.09
CA GLY A 24 -30.75 7.15 -8.48
C GLY A 24 -30.74 6.21 -7.26
N GLY A 25 -29.82 6.40 -6.30
CA GLY A 25 -29.93 5.78 -4.97
C GLY A 25 -29.55 4.30 -4.86
N THR A 26 -28.88 3.69 -5.85
CA THR A 26 -28.40 2.29 -5.73
C THR A 26 -26.89 2.21 -5.90
N THR A 27 -26.17 1.64 -4.93
CA THR A 27 -24.73 1.36 -5.02
C THR A 27 -24.50 0.26 -6.04
N LYS A 28 -24.08 0.59 -7.27
CA LYS A 28 -23.65 -0.41 -8.26
C LYS A 28 -22.17 -0.75 -8.02
N LYS A 29 -21.88 -2.04 -7.85
CA LYS A 29 -20.52 -2.59 -7.90
C LYS A 29 -19.94 -2.33 -9.29
N THR A 30 -19.02 -1.37 -9.40
CA THR A 30 -18.37 -1.04 -10.67
C THR A 30 -17.34 -2.11 -11.00
N THR A 31 -17.63 -2.94 -11.99
CA THR A 31 -16.65 -3.84 -12.60
C THR A 31 -15.69 -2.98 -13.42
N VAL A 32 -14.48 -2.77 -12.91
CA VAL A 32 -13.43 -2.06 -13.64
C VAL A 32 -12.47 -3.11 -14.25
N THR A 33 -12.29 -3.06 -15.57
CA THR A 33 -11.40 -3.95 -16.33
C THR A 33 -9.99 -3.36 -16.39
N GLY A 34 -8.96 -4.18 -16.16
CA GLY A 34 -7.55 -3.76 -16.22
C GLY A 34 -6.85 -3.61 -14.87
N LEU A 35 -5.56 -3.25 -14.90
CA LEU A 35 -4.73 -3.03 -13.72
C LEU A 35 -5.27 -1.87 -12.88
N ARG A 36 -5.23 -2.01 -11.56
CA ARG A 36 -5.50 -0.92 -10.62
C ARG A 36 -4.18 -0.32 -10.18
N THR A 37 -4.15 1.01 -10.03
CA THR A 37 -3.04 1.69 -9.35
C THR A 37 -3.47 1.98 -7.92
N LEU A 38 -2.61 1.68 -6.96
CA LEU A 38 -2.81 2.06 -5.57
C LEU A 38 -2.34 3.51 -5.36
N LYS A 39 -3.05 4.28 -4.54
CA LYS A 39 -2.67 5.67 -4.26
C LYS A 39 -1.24 5.76 -3.71
N GLN A 40 -0.42 6.60 -4.33
CA GLN A 40 0.90 6.97 -3.85
C GLN A 40 0.86 8.27 -3.01
N GLY A 41 1.94 8.57 -2.30
CA GLY A 41 2.13 9.81 -1.55
C GLY A 41 1.79 9.66 -0.06
N ALA A 42 1.59 10.79 0.63
CA ALA A 42 1.35 10.82 2.06
C ALA A 42 0.16 9.92 2.45
N ASN A 43 0.41 8.95 3.33
CA ASN A 43 -0.55 7.93 3.77
C ASN A 43 -1.20 7.13 2.63
N GLY A 44 -0.59 7.10 1.45
CA GLY A 44 -0.98 6.18 0.39
C GLY A 44 -0.69 4.74 0.80
N PRO A 45 -1.49 3.74 0.35
CA PRO A 45 -1.21 2.33 0.62
C PRO A 45 0.11 1.84 -0.01
N VAL A 46 0.78 2.61 -0.88
CA VAL A 46 2.07 2.23 -1.46
C VAL A 46 3.14 3.29 -1.26
N GLY A 47 4.37 2.82 -1.14
CA GLY A 47 5.56 3.67 -1.06
C GLY A 47 6.85 2.86 -1.06
N THR A 48 7.95 3.50 -0.68
CA THR A 48 9.26 2.86 -0.56
C THR A 48 9.88 3.06 0.82
N PHE A 49 10.81 2.18 1.17
CA PHE A 49 11.69 2.35 2.33
C PHE A 49 13.08 1.80 2.00
N VAL A 50 14.08 2.22 2.77
CA VAL A 50 15.47 1.76 2.64
C VAL A 50 15.84 1.02 3.92
N LEU A 51 16.43 -0.16 3.80
CA LEU A 51 16.93 -0.89 4.96
C LEU A 51 18.25 -0.31 5.46
N ASN A 52 18.53 -0.53 6.76
CA ASN A 52 19.81 -0.21 7.40
C ASN A 52 20.43 -1.46 8.04
N GLY A 53 20.22 -2.61 7.41
CA GLY A 53 20.61 -3.92 7.89
C GLY A 53 19.58 -4.57 8.82
N ALA A 54 20.07 -5.13 9.93
CA ALA A 54 19.28 -5.90 10.88
C ALA A 54 18.52 -5.04 11.92
N THR A 55 18.78 -3.73 11.96
CA THR A 55 18.07 -2.81 12.85
C THR A 55 16.69 -2.50 12.27
N PRO A 56 15.62 -2.45 13.09
CA PRO A 56 14.30 -2.08 12.60
C PRO A 56 14.26 -0.64 12.05
N VAL A 57 13.84 -0.49 10.80
CA VAL A 57 13.52 0.79 10.17
C VAL A 57 12.02 1.07 10.33
N THR A 58 11.68 2.29 10.71
CA THR A 58 10.27 2.72 10.81
C THR A 58 9.78 3.25 9.47
N VAL A 59 8.63 2.74 9.02
CA VAL A 59 7.89 3.24 7.86
C VAL A 59 6.61 3.89 8.37
N SER A 60 6.58 5.22 8.38
CA SER A 60 5.43 6.00 8.86
C SER A 60 4.30 5.97 7.83
N ASN A 61 3.13 5.50 8.25
CA ASN A 61 1.94 5.51 7.42
C ASN A 61 0.70 5.41 8.33
N THR A 62 -0.04 6.51 8.47
CA THR A 62 -1.20 6.55 9.39
C THR A 62 -2.42 5.84 8.82
N SER A 63 -2.38 5.36 7.58
CA SER A 63 -3.45 4.54 7.03
C SER A 63 -3.41 3.11 7.56
N VAL A 64 -2.31 2.61 8.11
CA VAL A 64 -2.16 1.19 8.46
C VAL A 64 -3.02 0.75 9.66
N ALA A 65 -3.61 -0.43 9.57
CA ALA A 65 -4.27 -1.14 10.66
C ALA A 65 -3.53 -2.46 10.98
N ILE A 66 -3.68 -2.97 12.20
CA ILE A 66 -2.99 -4.21 12.66
C ILE A 66 -3.42 -5.43 11.83
N SER A 67 -4.64 -5.45 11.31
CA SER A 67 -5.15 -6.56 10.49
C SER A 67 -4.62 -6.55 9.06
N ASP A 68 -4.10 -5.42 8.57
CA ASP A 68 -3.70 -5.23 7.17
C ASP A 68 -2.54 -6.16 6.79
N ALA A 69 -2.53 -6.60 5.52
CA ALA A 69 -1.37 -7.30 4.97
C ALA A 69 -0.39 -6.28 4.36
N ILE A 70 0.89 -6.41 4.69
CA ILE A 70 1.96 -5.58 4.14
C ILE A 70 2.80 -6.45 3.20
N ILE A 71 2.75 -6.14 1.91
CA ILE A 71 3.52 -6.83 0.87
C ILE A 71 4.76 -6.01 0.56
N ILE A 72 5.92 -6.66 0.51
CA ILE A 72 7.22 -6.02 0.26
C ILE A 72 7.83 -6.62 -1.01
N SER A 73 8.42 -5.78 -1.86
CA SER A 73 9.20 -6.21 -3.02
C SER A 73 10.50 -5.42 -3.16
N LEU A 74 11.57 -6.10 -3.57
CA LEU A 74 12.87 -5.46 -3.83
C LEU A 74 12.73 -4.51 -5.03
N ASN A 75 13.17 -3.26 -4.86
CA ASN A 75 13.19 -2.26 -5.91
C ASN A 75 14.61 -2.08 -6.46
N THR A 76 15.54 -1.71 -5.58
CA THR A 76 16.94 -1.47 -5.95
C THR A 76 17.85 -2.15 -4.94
N VAL A 77 18.76 -2.98 -5.42
CA VAL A 77 19.76 -3.67 -4.60
C VAL A 77 20.71 -2.66 -3.96
N GLY A 78 20.96 -2.82 -2.67
CA GLY A 78 21.98 -2.12 -1.91
C GLY A 78 22.61 -3.06 -0.89
N GLY A 79 23.94 -3.05 -0.79
CA GLY A 79 24.66 -3.89 0.18
C GLY A 79 24.42 -5.39 -0.04
N THR A 80 24.25 -6.12 1.07
CA THR A 80 24.04 -7.58 1.06
C THR A 80 22.56 -7.92 1.19
N VAL A 81 21.91 -8.14 0.04
CA VAL A 81 20.54 -8.69 0.01
C VAL A 81 20.55 -10.12 0.53
N GLY A 82 19.79 -10.36 1.60
CA GLY A 82 19.62 -11.70 2.17
C GLY A 82 18.17 -12.16 2.13
N ALA A 83 17.65 -12.57 3.29
CA ALA A 83 16.25 -12.96 3.43
C ALA A 83 15.31 -11.79 3.14
N VAL A 84 14.08 -12.11 2.71
CA VAL A 84 13.02 -11.12 2.54
C VAL A 84 12.83 -10.34 3.85
N PRO A 85 12.74 -8.99 3.81
CA PRO A 85 12.62 -8.20 5.02
C PRO A 85 11.39 -8.58 5.84
N ALA A 86 11.56 -8.69 7.15
CA ALA A 86 10.50 -9.10 8.06
C ALA A 86 9.86 -7.89 8.74
N ILE A 87 8.53 -7.82 8.72
CA ILE A 87 7.76 -6.90 9.57
C ILE A 87 8.02 -7.26 11.03
N LYS A 88 8.41 -6.28 11.85
CA LYS A 88 8.68 -6.47 13.29
C LYS A 88 7.52 -5.99 14.14
N THR A 89 6.93 -4.85 13.78
CA THR A 89 5.75 -4.31 14.45
C THR A 89 4.83 -3.63 13.44
N ILE A 90 3.52 -3.66 13.73
CA ILE A 90 2.52 -2.80 13.10
C ILE A 90 1.84 -2.03 14.22
N THR A 91 1.86 -0.71 14.14
CA THR A 91 1.18 0.18 15.08
C THR A 91 0.08 0.91 14.33
N ALA A 92 -1.17 0.60 14.65
CA ALA A 92 -2.33 1.19 14.00
C ALA A 92 -2.25 2.73 14.02
N ALA A 93 -2.66 3.35 12.91
CA ALA A 93 -2.62 4.79 12.72
C ALA A 93 -1.23 5.45 12.85
N THR A 94 -0.15 4.68 12.88
CA THR A 94 1.24 5.19 13.00
C THR A 94 2.12 4.68 11.86
N GLY A 95 2.19 3.37 11.66
CA GLY A 95 3.08 2.76 10.69
C GLY A 95 3.51 1.35 11.08
N PHE A 96 4.62 0.90 10.51
CA PHE A 96 5.19 -0.41 10.78
C PHE A 96 6.71 -0.35 10.80
N THR A 97 7.35 -1.36 11.37
CA THR A 97 8.80 -1.50 11.35
C THR A 97 9.23 -2.72 10.55
N VAL A 98 10.35 -2.61 9.84
CA VAL A 98 10.90 -3.67 9.00
C VAL A 98 12.38 -3.84 9.30
N ALA A 99 12.88 -5.07 9.36
CA ALA A 99 14.33 -5.33 9.41
C ALA A 99 14.74 -6.35 8.36
N GLY A 100 15.94 -6.14 7.80
CA GLY A 100 16.55 -6.98 6.79
C GLY A 100 17.65 -7.88 7.32
N THR A 101 18.47 -8.35 6.40
CA THR A 101 19.73 -9.03 6.71
C THR A 101 20.81 -8.00 7.07
N ALA A 102 21.76 -8.35 7.95
CA ALA A 102 22.87 -7.45 8.26
C ALA A 102 23.62 -7.06 6.97
N GLY A 103 23.87 -5.75 6.79
CA GLY A 103 24.49 -5.22 5.58
C GLY A 103 23.53 -4.95 4.41
N ASP A 104 22.24 -5.25 4.53
CA ASP A 104 21.24 -4.90 3.52
C ASP A 104 20.92 -3.40 3.58
N THR A 105 21.19 -2.68 2.50
CA THR A 105 20.88 -1.26 2.32
C THR A 105 19.98 -1.01 1.11
N SER A 106 19.25 -2.04 0.68
CA SER A 106 18.40 -1.99 -0.49
C SER A 106 17.17 -1.12 -0.28
N THR A 107 16.68 -0.56 -1.39
CA THR A 107 15.37 0.10 -1.45
C THR A 107 14.32 -0.95 -1.78
N TYR A 108 13.24 -0.97 -1.00
CA TYR A 108 12.08 -1.85 -1.19
C TYR A 108 10.81 -1.03 -1.43
N ASN A 109 9.89 -1.58 -2.21
CA ASN A 109 8.52 -1.11 -2.29
C ASN A 109 7.68 -1.77 -1.19
N TYR A 110 6.66 -1.09 -0.70
CA TYR A 110 5.61 -1.69 0.12
C TYR A 110 4.22 -1.43 -0.46
N ALA A 111 3.29 -2.34 -0.18
CA ALA A 111 1.86 -2.17 -0.41
C ALA A 111 1.08 -2.62 0.83
N ILE A 112 0.16 -1.79 1.30
CA ILE A 112 -0.80 -2.05 2.39
C ILE A 112 -2.10 -2.53 1.75
N ILE A 113 -2.44 -3.79 2.00
CA ILE A 113 -3.70 -4.40 1.56
C ILE A 113 -4.65 -4.45 2.75
N LYS A 114 -5.78 -3.76 2.59
CA LYS A 114 -6.79 -3.67 3.63
C LYS A 114 -7.43 -5.02 3.92
N ASN A 115 -7.41 -5.40 5.18
CA ASN A 115 -8.06 -6.60 5.68
C ASN A 115 -9.08 -6.18 6.73
N SER A 116 -10.31 -5.94 6.27
CA SER A 116 -11.48 -5.81 7.15
C SER A 116 -12.12 -7.19 7.25
N PRO A 117 -12.24 -7.77 8.46
CA PRO A 117 -13.15 -8.87 8.67
C PRO A 117 -14.61 -8.45 8.42
#